data_AF-A0A705V883-F1
#
_entry.id   AF-A0A705V883-F1
#
_cell.length_a   1.000
_cell.length_b   1.000
_cell.length_c   1.000
_cell.angle_alpha   90.00
_cell.angle_beta   90.00
_cell.angle_gamma   90.00
#
_symmetry.space_group_name_H-M   'P 1'
#
loop_
_entity.id
_entity.type
_entity.pdbx_description
1 polymer ?
#
loop_
_entity_poly.entity_id
_entity_poly.type
_entity_poly.pdbx_seq_one_letter_code
_entity_poly.pdbx_strand_id
1 'polypeptide(L)' 'GKASIDTLCGYVWPSEASGSTMRKRRQRVREALPELVALGWTVTEFAAGKYDITRPKAAG' A
#
# COMPACT_ATOMS: atom_id res chain seq x y z
N GLY A 1 -5.78 8.17 -5.24
CA GLY A 1 -6.37 6.96 -5.83
C GLY A 1 -6.61 5.98 -4.69
N LYS A 2 -7.84 5.48 -4.55
CA LYS A 2 -8.25 4.66 -3.39
C LYS A 2 -7.85 3.19 -3.58
N ALA A 3 -7.24 2.59 -2.57
CA ALA A 3 -6.85 1.18 -2.57
C ALA A 3 -6.92 0.58 -1.16
N SER A 4 -7.22 -0.71 -1.06
CA SER A 4 -7.08 -1.46 0.19
C SER A 4 -5.70 -2.10 0.30
N ILE A 5 -5.30 -2.52 1.51
CA ILE A 5 -4.08 -3.31 1.70
C ILE A 5 -4.08 -4.59 0.86
N ASP A 6 -5.23 -5.26 0.73
CA ASP A 6 -5.31 -6.46 -0.10
C ASP A 6 -5.14 -6.14 -1.59
N THR A 7 -5.68 -5.01 -2.08
CA THR A 7 -5.46 -4.54 -3.44
C THR A 7 -3.98 -4.23 -3.70
N LEU A 8 -3.32 -3.49 -2.79
CA LEU A 8 -1.89 -3.18 -2.89
C LEU A 8 -1.04 -4.44 -2.85
N CYS A 9 -1.38 -5.37 -1.97
CA CYS A 9 -0.75 -6.68 -1.88
C CYS A 9 -0.89 -7.45 -3.21
N GLY A 10 -2.04 -7.39 -3.87
CA GLY A 10 -2.27 -8.02 -5.17
C GLY A 10 -1.46 -7.40 -6.31
N TYR A 11 -1.20 -6.09 -6.27
CA TYR A 11 -0.32 -5.43 -7.26
C TYR A 11 1.14 -5.87 -7.13
N VAL A 12 1.62 -6.06 -5.91
CA VAL A 12 3.02 -6.48 -5.66
C VAL A 12 3.19 -7.99 -5.84
N TRP A 13 2.19 -8.78 -5.40
CA TRP A 13 2.20 -10.22 -5.49
C TRP A 13 0.90 -10.74 -6.13
N PRO A 14 0.86 -10.87 -7.47
CA PRO A 14 -0.33 -11.29 -8.18
C PRO A 14 -0.69 -12.77 -7.98
N SER A 15 0.27 -13.59 -7.53
CA SER A 15 0.03 -15.01 -7.31
C SER A 15 -0.57 -15.29 -5.94
N GLU A 16 -1.50 -16.25 -5.89
CA GLU A 16 -2.06 -16.75 -4.63
C GLU A 16 -0.94 -17.39 -3.77
N ALA A 17 -1.09 -17.27 -2.46
CA ALA A 17 -0.15 -17.84 -1.49
C ALA A 17 -0.88 -18.29 -0.24
N SER A 18 -0.20 -19.09 0.59
CA SER A 18 -0.77 -19.55 1.86
C SER A 18 -1.19 -18.37 2.77
N GLY A 19 -2.17 -18.62 3.65
CA GLY A 19 -2.69 -17.57 4.55
C GLY A 19 -1.62 -16.91 5.43
N SER A 20 -0.59 -17.65 5.85
CA SER A 20 0.56 -17.12 6.60
C SER A 20 1.43 -16.20 5.73
N THR A 21 1.64 -16.56 4.47
CA THR A 21 2.37 -15.74 3.50
C THR A 21 1.61 -14.44 3.20
N MET A 22 0.29 -14.52 3.00
CA MET A 22 -0.55 -13.34 2.78
C MET A 22 -0.53 -12.38 3.98
N ARG A 23 -0.47 -12.89 5.22
CA ARG A 23 -0.30 -12.04 6.42
C ARG A 23 1.01 -11.25 6.39
N LYS A 24 2.14 -11.91 6.07
CA LYS A 24 3.45 -11.25 5.95
C LYS A 24 3.47 -10.23 4.81
N ARG A 25 2.85 -10.54 3.67
CA ARG A 25 2.73 -9.60 2.54
C ARG A 25 1.95 -8.34 2.93
N ARG A 26 0.80 -8.49 3.60
CA ARG A 26 0.04 -7.35 4.12
C ARG A 26 0.82 -6.52 5.14
N GLN A 27 1.59 -7.17 6.01
CA GLN A 27 2.48 -6.46 6.93
C GLN A 27 3.52 -5.63 6.16
N ARG A 28 4.16 -6.22 5.15
CA ARG A 28 5.16 -5.52 4.33
C ARG A 28 4.58 -4.31 3.60
N VAL A 29 3.35 -4.42 3.07
CA VAL A 29 2.66 -3.27 2.46
C VAL A 29 2.48 -2.14 3.48
N ARG A 30 2.03 -2.45 4.71
CA ARG A 30 1.85 -1.43 5.76
C ARG A 30 3.16 -0.73 6.12
N GLU A 31 4.25 -1.49 6.22
CA GLU A 31 5.59 -0.95 6.49
C GLU A 31 6.10 -0.04 5.37
N ALA A 32 5.71 -0.29 4.12
CA ALA A 32 6.11 0.53 2.97
C ALA A 32 5.30 1.84 2.84
N LEU A 33 4.11 1.95 3.45
CA LEU A 33 3.29 3.17 3.34
C LEU A 33 4.01 4.42 3.90
N PRO A 34 4.66 4.37 5.08
CA PRO A 34 5.51 5.48 5.55
C PRO A 34 6.68 5.80 4.62
N GLU A 35 7.29 4.79 3.98
CA GLU A 35 8.37 5.00 3.01
C GLU A 35 7.89 5.80 1.79
N LEU A 36 6.67 5.51 1.29
CA LEU A 36 6.06 6.29 0.21
C LEU A 36 5.86 7.76 0.60
N VAL A 37 5.45 8.02 1.84
CA VAL A 37 5.30 9.39 2.36
C VAL A 37 6.64 10.11 2.40
N ALA A 38 7.72 9.43 2.81
CA ALA A 38 9.07 10.00 2.78
C ALA A 38 9.55 10.34 1.36
N LEU A 39 9.05 9.63 0.35
CA LEU A 39 9.29 9.91 -1.07
C LEU A 39 8.37 11.01 -1.65
N GLY A 40 7.55 11.64 -0.82
CA GLY A 40 6.64 12.74 -1.21
C GLY A 40 5.27 12.29 -1.72
N TRP A 41 4.94 11.00 -1.64
CA TRP A 41 3.59 10.54 -1.92
C TRP A 41 2.64 10.94 -0.81
N THR A 42 1.40 11.26 -1.14
CA THR A 42 0.37 11.43 -0.10
C THR A 42 -0.31 10.10 0.14
N VAL A 43 -0.30 9.63 1.38
CA VAL A 43 -1.00 8.42 1.80
C VAL A 43 -1.92 8.79 2.96
N THR A 44 -3.23 8.65 2.78
CA THR A 44 -4.23 8.99 3.80
C THR A 44 -5.13 7.81 4.06
N GLU A 45 -5.18 7.31 5.30
CA GLU A 45 -6.13 6.27 5.70
C GLU A 45 -7.52 6.87 5.92
N PHE A 46 -8.51 6.43 5.15
CA PHE A 46 -9.89 6.91 5.27
C PHE A 46 -10.83 5.89 5.94
N ALA A 47 -10.40 4.63 6.02
CA ALA A 47 -11.03 3.56 6.77
C ALA A 47 -9.96 2.51 7.08
N ALA A 48 -10.18 1.68 8.10
CA ALA A 48 -9.21 0.67 8.51
C ALA A 48 -8.73 -0.19 7.33
N GLY A 49 -7.44 -0.10 7.01
CA GLY A 49 -6.80 -0.83 5.91
C GLY A 49 -7.16 -0.33 4.50
N LYS A 50 -7.75 0.86 4.38
CA LYS A 50 -8.10 1.52 3.10
C LYS A 50 -7.48 2.92 3.03
N TYR A 51 -6.74 3.15 1.96
CA TYR A 51 -5.90 4.33 1.77
C TYR A 51 -6.27 5.08 0.50
N ASP A 52 -6.23 6.39 0.56
CA ASP A 52 -6.14 7.25 -0.61
C ASP A 52 -4.68 7.61 -0.85
N ILE A 53 -4.13 7.13 -1.96
CA ILE A 53 -2.72 7.29 -2.32
C ILE A 53 -2.63 8.19 -3.54
N THR A 54 -1.99 9.34 -3.42
CA THR A 54 -1.76 10.27 -4.53
C THR A 54 -0.28 10.36 -4.85
N ARG A 55 0.02 10.47 -6.16
CA ARG A 55 1.39 10.63 -6.64
C ARG A 55 1.92 11.99 -6.17
N PRO A 56 3.20 12.10 -5.78
CA PRO A 56 3.85 13.40 -5.61
C PRO A 56 3.63 14.23 -6.87
N LYS A 57 3.30 15.52 -6.70
CA LYS A 57 3.35 16.46 -7.81
C LYS A 57 4.79 16.42 -8.33
N ALA A 58 4.99 16.12 -9.61
CA ALA A 58 6.32 16.15 -10.20
C ALA A 58 6.91 17.53 -9.90
N ALA A 59 8.07 17.57 -9.23
CA ALA A 59 8.87 18.77 -9.17
C ALA A 59 9.26 19.06 -10.62
N GLY A 60 8.56 20.02 -11.23
CA GLY A 60 8.87 20.55 -12.55
C GLY A 60 10.08 21.47 -12.49
#